data_AF-A0A2E1X7F2-F1
#
_entry.id   AF-A0A2E1X7F2-F1
#
_cell.length_a   1.000
_cell.length_b   1.000
_cell.length_c   1.000
_cell.angle_alpha   90.00
_cell.angle_beta   90.00
_cell.angle_gamma   90.00
#
_symmetry.space_group_name_H-M   'P 1'
#
loop_
_entity.id
_entity.type
_entity.pdbx_description
1 polymer ?
#
loop_
_entity_poly.entity_id
_entity_poly.type
_entity_poly.pdbx_seq_one_letter_code
_entity_poly.pdbx_strand_id
1 'polypeptide(L)'
;MLTLVKSDDAVPIVGIYGAKNKKPEATVYFTHDMQKDNQNVATAAGVLQLHKSEIKREFHMNDEDFKEVCRMIDAEEEPEQGDALRHEFWQILERYENFLKREMWIGDDKDSRFEMNFPVKKADWPGTLTAIGSSGSGKTFHIVQMILRYFKAAPVHNRRQVCWLSPELKIDKTIKKLRDNDRYSLWFHGIDISEKNLREKGMDAASFYQKEIVEKVDGMGDDLILVLDDFPDAARALYPYLERFYNSMLRVARHRNMGVISLIHTYAHGKASSQALQSNKTIVFYPRSQQSRCIQFMRDYLQLNTNYAKELVKKFASLGRWMALQMHSPVCIYNESYLVLL
;
A
#
# COMPACT_ATOMS: atom_id res chain seq x y z
N MET A 1 11.81 -12.20 9.49
CA MET A 1 12.67 -11.18 8.84
C MET A 1 12.23 -10.99 7.40
N LEU A 2 12.60 -9.85 6.80
CA LEU A 2 12.49 -9.64 5.36
C LEU A 2 13.54 -10.46 4.61
N THR A 3 13.19 -10.98 3.44
CA THR A 3 14.12 -11.70 2.57
C THR A 3 13.71 -11.61 1.10
N LEU A 4 14.66 -11.76 0.18
CA LEU A 4 14.40 -11.99 -1.25
C LEU A 4 14.34 -13.49 -1.60
N VAL A 5 14.67 -14.37 -0.66
CA VAL A 5 14.66 -15.82 -0.83
C VAL A 5 13.27 -16.36 -0.54
N LYS A 6 12.72 -17.13 -1.48
CA LYS A 6 11.43 -17.79 -1.28
C LYS A 6 11.65 -19.14 -0.58
N SER A 7 11.18 -19.25 0.66
CA SER A 7 11.01 -20.51 1.39
C SER A 7 9.55 -21.00 1.32
N ASP A 8 9.28 -22.19 1.84
CA ASP A 8 7.93 -22.78 1.85
C ASP A 8 6.96 -22.04 2.79
N ASP A 9 7.48 -21.47 3.88
CA ASP A 9 6.74 -20.70 4.89
C ASP A 9 6.71 -19.19 4.60
N ALA A 10 7.44 -18.73 3.58
CA ALA A 10 7.58 -17.32 3.25
C ALA A 10 6.26 -16.70 2.77
N VAL A 11 5.87 -15.59 3.41
CA VAL A 11 4.72 -14.78 3.02
C VAL A 11 5.18 -13.68 2.05
N PRO A 12 4.65 -13.61 0.82
CA PRO A 12 4.99 -12.54 -0.12
C PRO A 12 4.42 -11.20 0.35
N ILE A 13 5.26 -10.16 0.38
CA ILE A 13 4.86 -8.78 0.74
C ILE A 13 4.65 -7.93 -0.51
N VAL A 14 5.71 -7.68 -1.29
CA VAL A 14 5.66 -6.76 -2.44
C VAL A 14 6.69 -7.15 -3.51
N GLY A 15 6.34 -6.95 -4.78
CA GLY A 15 7.26 -7.16 -5.90
C GLY A 15 8.16 -5.95 -6.14
N ILE A 16 9.40 -6.21 -6.53
CA ILE A 16 10.38 -5.23 -7.01
C ILE A 16 10.32 -5.24 -8.54
N TYR A 17 10.12 -4.07 -9.15
CA TYR A 17 9.98 -3.92 -10.59
C TYR A 17 10.96 -2.90 -11.14
N GLY A 18 11.65 -3.26 -12.21
CA GLY A 18 12.38 -2.32 -13.05
C GLY A 18 11.46 -1.34 -13.79
N ALA A 19 12.04 -0.28 -14.35
CA ALA A 19 11.32 0.80 -15.01
C ALA A 19 10.37 0.35 -16.14
N LYS A 20 10.72 -0.73 -16.87
CA LYS A 20 9.97 -1.22 -18.04
C LYS A 20 9.33 -2.59 -17.85
N ASN A 21 9.54 -3.23 -16.69
CA ASN A 21 9.16 -4.62 -16.50
C ASN A 21 7.68 -4.78 -16.12
N LYS A 22 7.03 -5.77 -16.76
CA LYS A 22 5.62 -6.13 -16.51
C LYS A 22 5.46 -7.18 -15.40
N LYS A 23 6.56 -7.85 -15.07
CA LYS A 23 6.66 -8.85 -14.01
C LYS A 23 7.70 -8.38 -13.00
N PRO A 24 7.58 -8.77 -11.72
CA PRO A 24 8.58 -8.45 -10.73
C PRO A 24 9.91 -9.14 -11.09
N GLU A 25 11.01 -8.43 -10.91
CA GLU A 25 12.37 -8.98 -10.99
C GLU A 25 12.70 -9.82 -9.76
N ALA A 26 12.22 -9.35 -8.61
CA ALA A 26 12.28 -10.06 -7.34
C ALA A 26 11.01 -9.77 -6.53
N THR A 27 10.78 -10.56 -5.49
CA THR A 27 9.68 -10.33 -4.54
C THR A 27 10.26 -10.33 -3.14
N VAL A 28 9.85 -9.35 -2.35
CA VAL A 28 10.16 -9.29 -0.93
C VAL A 28 9.20 -10.22 -0.21
N TYR A 29 9.77 -11.11 0.58
CA TYR A 29 9.07 -12.04 1.43
C TYR A 29 9.31 -11.72 2.90
N PHE A 30 8.42 -12.22 3.75
CA PHE A 30 8.64 -12.35 5.17
C PHE A 30 8.68 -13.82 5.55
N THR A 31 9.70 -14.20 6.32
CA THR A 31 9.86 -15.56 6.83
C THR A 31 10.16 -15.53 8.33
N HIS A 32 9.80 -16.59 9.03
CA HIS A 32 10.25 -16.83 10.41
C HIS A 32 11.58 -17.58 10.47
N ASP A 33 12.03 -18.14 9.34
CA ASP A 33 13.32 -18.80 9.25
C ASP A 33 14.46 -17.80 9.35
N MET A 34 15.43 -18.11 10.20
CA MET A 34 16.61 -17.29 10.48
C MET A 34 17.91 -17.96 10.00
N GLN A 35 17.82 -19.06 9.24
CA GLN A 35 18.98 -19.68 8.60
C GLN A 35 19.76 -18.67 7.74
N LYS A 36 21.10 -18.72 7.81
CA LYS A 36 21.98 -17.75 7.14
C LYS A 36 21.70 -17.63 5.64
N ASP A 37 21.46 -18.75 4.96
CA ASP A 37 21.21 -18.78 3.51
C ASP A 37 19.90 -18.08 3.09
N ASN A 38 18.99 -17.88 4.05
CA ASN A 38 17.73 -17.17 3.84
C ASN A 38 17.82 -15.69 4.22
N GLN A 39 18.91 -15.23 4.82
CA GLN A 39 19.11 -13.83 5.21
C GLN A 39 19.50 -12.96 4.01
N ASN A 40 19.11 -11.68 4.06
CA ASN A 40 19.64 -10.72 3.10
C ASN A 40 21.11 -10.43 3.38
N VAL A 41 21.85 -10.09 2.33
CA VAL A 41 23.21 -9.57 2.42
C VAL A 41 23.24 -8.22 1.70
N ALA A 42 23.74 -7.19 2.38
CA ALA A 42 23.90 -5.85 1.84
C ALA A 42 25.03 -5.13 2.58
N THR A 43 25.60 -4.09 1.99
CA THR A 43 26.65 -3.30 2.65
C THR A 43 26.07 -2.51 3.82
N ALA A 44 26.84 -2.39 4.90
CA ALA A 44 26.46 -1.64 6.09
C ALA A 44 26.12 -0.19 5.76
N ALA A 45 26.92 0.44 4.91
CA ALA A 45 26.67 1.80 4.44
C ALA A 45 25.31 1.94 3.73
N GLY A 46 24.90 0.95 2.92
CA GLY A 46 23.61 0.95 2.22
C GLY A 46 22.43 0.78 3.19
N VAL A 47 22.51 -0.21 4.08
CA VAL A 47 21.46 -0.49 5.09
C VAL A 47 21.26 0.69 6.05
N LEU A 48 22.36 1.31 6.48
CA LEU A 48 22.33 2.40 7.46
C LEU A 48 22.06 3.76 6.82
N GLN A 49 22.00 3.87 5.49
CA GLN A 49 21.95 5.15 4.77
C GLN A 49 20.79 6.06 5.22
N LEU A 50 19.58 5.50 5.40
CA LEU A 50 18.40 6.25 5.84
C LEU A 50 18.49 6.73 7.29
N HIS A 51 19.39 6.14 8.07
CA HIS A 51 19.58 6.39 9.51
C HIS A 51 20.91 7.11 9.80
N LYS A 52 21.77 7.30 8.78
CA LYS A 52 23.11 7.89 8.90
C LYS A 52 23.09 9.20 9.69
N SER A 53 22.22 10.14 9.34
CA SER A 53 22.17 11.45 10.01
C SER A 53 21.79 11.35 11.49
N GLU A 54 20.95 10.38 11.86
CA GLU A 54 20.52 10.16 13.24
C GLU A 54 21.63 9.49 14.04
N ILE A 55 22.20 8.40 13.51
CA ILE A 55 23.34 7.68 14.10
C ILE A 55 24.50 8.64 14.34
N LYS A 56 24.86 9.45 13.33
CA LYS A 56 25.93 10.42 13.47
C LYS A 56 25.70 11.44 14.58
N ARG A 57 24.47 11.91 14.72
CA ARG A 57 24.09 12.88 15.74
C ARG A 57 24.13 12.26 17.14
N GLU A 58 23.68 11.02 17.26
CA GLU A 58 23.62 10.29 18.53
C GLU A 58 25.00 9.94 19.07
N PHE A 59 25.89 9.44 18.21
CA PHE A 59 27.25 9.06 18.59
C PHE A 59 28.30 10.16 18.39
N HIS A 60 27.87 11.38 18.05
CA HIS A 60 28.76 12.53 17.81
C HIS A 60 29.91 12.27 16.81
N MET A 61 29.67 11.39 15.84
CA MET A 61 30.70 10.93 14.90
C MET A 61 30.74 11.74 13.61
N ASN A 62 31.93 11.82 13.01
CA ASN A 62 32.11 12.47 11.71
C ASN A 62 31.79 11.49 10.55
N ASP A 63 31.96 11.93 9.31
CA ASP A 63 31.63 11.11 8.13
C ASP A 63 32.69 10.02 7.83
N GLU A 64 33.92 10.21 8.29
CA GLU A 64 35.04 9.27 8.16
C GLU A 64 34.89 8.14 9.17
N ASP A 65 34.66 8.46 10.44
CA ASP A 65 34.42 7.48 11.52
C ASP A 65 33.25 6.56 11.17
N PHE A 66 32.14 7.13 10.68
CA PHE A 66 30.98 6.34 10.27
C PHE A 66 31.31 5.38 9.12
N LYS A 67 32.10 5.83 8.14
CA LYS A 67 32.53 4.98 7.03
C LYS A 67 33.47 3.87 7.50
N GLU A 68 34.35 4.19 8.45
CA GLU A 68 35.27 3.20 9.02
C GLU A 68 34.51 2.13 9.80
N VAL A 69 33.52 2.51 10.61
CA VAL A 69 32.63 1.54 11.26
C VAL A 69 31.88 0.69 10.24
N CYS A 70 31.36 1.28 9.17
CA CYS A 70 30.71 0.49 8.11
C CYS A 70 31.68 -0.50 7.44
N ARG A 71 32.93 -0.08 7.18
CA ARG A 71 33.99 -0.94 6.62
C ARG A 71 34.31 -2.11 7.54
N MET A 72 34.46 -1.85 8.84
CA MET A 72 34.72 -2.89 9.85
C MET A 72 33.58 -3.91 9.90
N ILE A 73 32.32 -3.46 9.87
CA ILE A 73 31.14 -4.33 9.83
C ILE A 73 31.14 -5.19 8.56
N ASP A 74 31.35 -4.58 7.39
CA ASP A 74 31.36 -5.29 6.10
C ASP A 74 32.51 -6.30 5.98
N ALA A 75 33.64 -6.04 6.65
CA ALA A 75 34.82 -6.91 6.67
C ALA A 75 34.79 -7.98 7.79
N GLU A 76 33.76 -7.98 8.64
CA GLU A 76 33.71 -8.79 9.88
C GLU A 76 34.96 -8.58 10.76
N GLU A 77 35.50 -7.35 10.79
CA GLU A 77 36.71 -6.98 11.52
C GLU A 77 36.34 -6.28 12.84
N GLU A 78 36.55 -6.95 13.97
CA GLU A 78 36.30 -6.37 15.28
C GLU A 78 37.40 -5.39 15.71
N PRO A 79 37.05 -4.21 16.23
CA PRO A 79 38.04 -3.23 16.70
C PRO A 79 38.79 -3.72 17.96
N GLU A 80 40.09 -3.45 18.00
CA GLU A 80 40.96 -3.86 19.09
C GLU A 80 40.62 -3.19 20.45
N GLN A 81 41.13 -3.76 21.53
CA GLN A 81 40.97 -3.18 22.86
C GLN A 81 41.69 -1.82 22.94
N GLY A 82 40.92 -0.74 23.06
CA GLY A 82 41.43 0.63 23.13
C GLY A 82 41.16 1.46 21.87
N ASP A 83 40.59 0.85 20.82
CA ASP A 83 40.12 1.58 19.65
C ASP A 83 39.04 2.60 20.04
N ALA A 84 39.17 3.82 19.53
CA ALA A 84 38.28 4.94 19.83
C ALA A 84 36.84 4.71 19.34
N LEU A 85 36.65 3.87 18.31
CA LEU A 85 35.35 3.56 17.71
C LEU A 85 34.74 2.24 18.21
N ARG A 86 35.38 1.57 19.18
CA ARG A 86 34.93 0.25 19.65
C ARG A 86 33.51 0.27 20.18
N HIS A 87 33.13 1.30 20.94
CA HIS A 87 31.78 1.40 21.49
C HIS A 87 30.74 1.61 20.39
N GLU A 88 31.02 2.52 19.46
CA GLU A 88 30.19 2.87 18.32
C GLU A 88 30.02 1.68 17.37
N PHE A 89 31.09 0.90 17.14
CA PHE A 89 31.06 -0.31 16.33
C PHE A 89 29.98 -1.28 16.81
N TRP A 90 29.99 -1.66 18.09
CA TRP A 90 29.03 -2.63 18.62
C TRP A 90 27.59 -2.12 18.55
N GLN A 91 27.38 -0.83 18.85
CA GLN A 91 26.06 -0.21 18.78
C GLN A 91 25.53 -0.10 17.33
N ILE A 92 26.40 0.19 16.37
CA ILE A 92 26.04 0.29 14.96
C ILE A 92 25.86 -1.09 14.33
N LEU A 93 26.66 -2.08 14.72
CA LEU A 93 26.51 -3.47 14.29
C LEU A 93 25.12 -4.02 14.67
N GLU A 94 24.69 -3.81 15.92
CA GLU A 94 23.35 -4.23 16.37
C GLU A 94 22.24 -3.58 15.53
N ARG A 95 22.37 -2.28 15.22
CA ARG A 95 21.41 -1.57 14.37
C ARG A 95 21.42 -2.07 12.94
N TYR A 96 22.60 -2.29 12.37
CA TYR A 96 22.77 -2.85 11.03
C TYR A 96 22.06 -4.20 10.92
N GLU A 97 22.32 -5.13 11.84
CA GLU A 97 21.68 -6.44 11.84
C GLU A 97 20.16 -6.35 11.97
N ASN A 98 19.66 -5.45 12.82
CA ASN A 98 18.23 -5.25 13.01
C ASN A 98 17.57 -4.68 11.75
N PHE A 99 18.15 -3.63 11.16
CA PHE A 99 17.61 -3.02 9.95
C PHE A 99 17.68 -3.97 8.75
N LEU A 100 18.76 -4.75 8.59
CA LEU A 100 18.89 -5.76 7.54
C LEU A 100 17.75 -6.80 7.59
N LYS A 101 17.24 -7.09 8.79
CA LYS A 101 16.13 -8.03 9.02
C LYS A 101 14.74 -7.40 8.91
N ARG A 102 14.60 -6.09 9.13
CA ARG A 102 13.29 -5.42 9.30
C ARG A 102 12.97 -4.35 8.26
N GLU A 103 13.97 -3.84 7.57
CA GLU A 103 13.83 -2.74 6.61
C GLU A 103 14.42 -3.09 5.25
N MET A 104 13.89 -2.50 4.20
CA MET A 104 14.46 -2.56 2.86
C MET A 104 14.29 -1.21 2.19
N TRP A 105 15.41 -0.60 1.80
CA TRP A 105 15.45 0.64 1.04
C TRP A 105 16.13 0.40 -0.30
N ILE A 106 15.46 0.80 -1.37
CA ILE A 106 15.92 0.66 -2.76
C ILE A 106 15.83 1.99 -3.52
N GLY A 107 15.75 3.11 -2.79
CA GLY A 107 15.56 4.44 -3.40
C GLY A 107 16.82 5.05 -3.98
N ASP A 108 17.97 4.42 -3.80
CA ASP A 108 19.24 4.72 -4.45
C ASP A 108 19.32 4.16 -5.88
N ASP A 109 18.61 3.07 -6.17
CA ASP A 109 18.39 2.56 -7.53
C ASP A 109 17.19 3.25 -8.19
N LYS A 110 17.46 4.06 -9.21
CA LYS A 110 16.42 4.80 -9.94
C LYS A 110 15.58 3.93 -10.87
N ASP A 111 16.06 2.74 -11.21
CA ASP A 111 15.37 1.83 -12.12
C ASP A 111 14.44 0.88 -11.39
N SER A 112 14.67 0.65 -10.10
CA SER A 112 13.86 -0.23 -9.25
C SER A 112 12.80 0.50 -8.44
N ARG A 113 11.67 -0.17 -8.21
CA ARG A 113 10.65 0.28 -7.26
C ARG A 113 9.87 -0.89 -6.70
N PHE A 114 9.38 -0.74 -5.48
CA PHE A 114 8.28 -1.57 -4.99
C PHE A 114 6.99 -1.17 -5.69
N GLU A 115 6.23 -2.15 -6.17
CA GLU A 115 4.98 -1.88 -6.85
C GLU A 115 3.84 -2.75 -6.32
N MET A 116 2.81 -2.08 -5.77
CA MET A 116 1.55 -2.72 -5.39
C MET A 116 0.71 -2.95 -6.65
N ASN A 117 0.41 -4.22 -6.94
CA ASN A 117 -0.33 -4.64 -8.12
C ASN A 117 -1.40 -5.68 -7.78
N PHE A 118 -2.46 -5.73 -8.58
CA PHE A 118 -3.44 -6.81 -8.51
C PHE A 118 -2.81 -8.12 -9.02
N PRO A 119 -3.19 -9.27 -8.45
CA PRO A 119 -2.72 -10.54 -8.95
C PRO A 119 -3.20 -10.78 -10.38
N VAL A 120 -2.28 -11.23 -11.23
CA VAL A 120 -2.58 -11.55 -12.64
C VAL A 120 -3.36 -12.86 -12.77
N LYS A 121 -3.14 -13.81 -11.86
CA LYS A 121 -3.87 -15.08 -11.83
C LYS A 121 -5.27 -14.82 -11.28
N LYS A 122 -6.28 -15.25 -12.02
CA LYS A 122 -7.69 -15.08 -11.64
C LYS A 122 -8.07 -15.86 -10.38
N ALA A 123 -7.35 -16.91 -10.01
CA ALA A 123 -7.60 -17.64 -8.76
C ALA A 123 -7.13 -16.87 -7.51
N ASP A 124 -6.16 -15.96 -7.65
CA ASP A 124 -5.55 -15.27 -6.52
C ASP A 124 -6.42 -14.08 -6.09
N TRP A 125 -6.70 -14.00 -4.79
CA TRP A 125 -7.56 -12.95 -4.23
C TRP A 125 -6.90 -11.57 -4.30
N PRO A 126 -7.56 -10.55 -4.91
CA PRO A 126 -6.99 -9.21 -5.02
C PRO A 126 -6.82 -8.47 -3.68
N GLY A 127 -7.57 -8.88 -2.65
CA GLY A 127 -7.55 -8.25 -1.33
C GLY A 127 -8.52 -7.07 -1.19
N THR A 128 -8.59 -6.54 0.02
CA THR A 128 -9.37 -5.34 0.41
C THR A 128 -8.43 -4.17 0.65
N LEU A 129 -8.75 -3.01 0.07
CA LEU A 129 -7.92 -1.82 0.12
C LEU A 129 -8.75 -0.58 0.46
N THR A 130 -8.24 0.29 1.33
CA THR A 130 -8.80 1.65 1.48
C THR A 130 -7.72 2.70 1.31
N ALA A 131 -7.92 3.61 0.37
CA ALA A 131 -7.06 4.75 0.13
C ALA A 131 -7.64 6.00 0.82
N ILE A 132 -6.84 6.64 1.67
CA ILE A 132 -7.25 7.72 2.57
C ILE A 132 -6.39 8.95 2.34
N GLY A 133 -7.01 10.04 1.92
CA GLY A 133 -6.31 11.27 1.55
C GLY A 133 -7.26 12.36 1.08
N SER A 134 -6.82 13.62 1.14
CA SER A 134 -7.64 14.77 0.77
C SER A 134 -7.90 14.81 -0.74
N SER A 135 -8.81 15.69 -1.16
CA SER A 135 -8.92 16.02 -2.59
C SER A 135 -7.56 16.45 -3.14
N GLY A 136 -7.22 15.98 -4.34
CA GLY A 136 -5.92 16.21 -4.98
C GLY A 136 -4.74 15.41 -4.41
N SER A 137 -4.92 14.56 -3.38
CA SER A 137 -3.81 13.79 -2.79
C SER A 137 -3.22 12.74 -3.75
N GLY A 138 -3.99 12.30 -4.75
CA GLY A 138 -3.60 11.31 -5.76
C GLY A 138 -4.25 9.94 -5.60
N LYS A 139 -5.26 9.78 -4.72
CA LYS A 139 -5.98 8.51 -4.49
C LYS A 139 -6.47 7.87 -5.78
N THR A 140 -7.28 8.61 -6.53
CA THR A 140 -7.88 8.11 -7.78
C THR A 140 -6.81 7.76 -8.80
N PHE A 141 -5.79 8.61 -8.93
CA PHE A 141 -4.67 8.34 -9.83
C PHE A 141 -3.96 7.04 -9.49
N HIS A 142 -3.68 6.79 -8.21
CA HIS A 142 -3.04 5.56 -7.74
C HIS A 142 -3.84 4.33 -8.18
N ILE A 143 -5.14 4.27 -7.84
CA ILE A 143 -5.98 3.10 -8.16
C ILE A 143 -6.17 2.95 -9.67
N VAL A 144 -6.37 4.05 -10.41
CA VAL A 144 -6.43 4.02 -11.87
C VAL A 144 -5.13 3.45 -12.47
N GLN A 145 -3.96 3.84 -11.99
CA GLN A 145 -2.69 3.29 -12.47
C GLN A 145 -2.56 1.79 -12.14
N MET A 146 -2.96 1.34 -10.94
CA MET A 146 -2.96 -0.09 -10.60
C MET A 146 -3.83 -0.90 -11.57
N ILE A 147 -5.05 -0.43 -11.88
CA ILE A 147 -5.95 -1.11 -12.81
C ILE A 147 -5.37 -1.12 -14.22
N LEU A 148 -4.81 0.00 -14.69
CA LEU A 148 -4.17 0.07 -16.01
C LEU A 148 -2.99 -0.89 -16.13
N ARG A 149 -2.15 -1.01 -15.09
CA ARG A 149 -1.05 -1.99 -15.05
C ARG A 149 -1.59 -3.41 -15.08
N TYR A 150 -2.63 -3.69 -14.28
CA TYR A 150 -3.29 -4.99 -14.28
C TYR A 150 -3.85 -5.36 -15.66
N PHE A 151 -4.64 -4.49 -16.31
CA PHE A 151 -5.15 -4.76 -17.66
C PHE A 151 -4.03 -4.95 -18.69
N LYS A 152 -2.91 -4.24 -18.56
CA LYS A 152 -1.74 -4.43 -19.45
C LYS A 152 -1.01 -5.76 -19.21
N ALA A 153 -0.95 -6.22 -17.96
CA ALA A 153 -0.21 -7.43 -17.57
C ALA A 153 -1.05 -8.70 -17.70
N ALA A 154 -2.34 -8.64 -17.39
CA ALA A 154 -3.23 -9.79 -17.37
C ALA A 154 -3.67 -10.21 -18.79
N PRO A 155 -3.57 -11.51 -19.12
CA PRO A 155 -4.15 -12.06 -20.34
C PRO A 155 -5.64 -11.74 -20.43
N VAL A 156 -6.12 -11.40 -21.63
CA VAL A 156 -7.49 -10.95 -21.91
C VAL A 156 -8.56 -11.88 -21.30
N HIS A 157 -8.38 -13.19 -21.42
CA HIS A 157 -9.31 -14.21 -20.89
C HIS A 157 -9.30 -14.35 -19.36
N ASN A 158 -8.25 -13.84 -18.68
CA ASN A 158 -8.09 -13.88 -17.23
C ASN A 158 -8.40 -12.55 -16.55
N ARG A 159 -8.75 -11.51 -17.31
CA ARG A 159 -9.05 -10.19 -16.75
C ARG A 159 -10.35 -10.21 -15.96
N ARG A 160 -10.25 -9.74 -14.73
CA ARG A 160 -11.39 -9.37 -13.90
C ARG A 160 -12.10 -8.17 -14.49
N GLN A 161 -13.42 -8.13 -14.34
CA GLN A 161 -14.17 -6.90 -14.55
C GLN A 161 -13.88 -5.93 -13.40
N VAL A 162 -14.04 -4.64 -13.67
CA VAL A 162 -13.89 -3.55 -12.72
C VAL A 162 -15.21 -2.79 -12.69
N CYS A 163 -15.85 -2.76 -11.53
CA CYS A 163 -17.03 -1.95 -11.28
C CYS A 163 -16.62 -0.73 -10.45
N TRP A 164 -16.82 0.48 -10.98
CA TRP A 164 -16.42 1.73 -10.34
C TRP A 164 -17.65 2.59 -10.02
N LEU A 165 -17.99 2.69 -8.74
CA LEU A 165 -19.06 3.53 -8.24
C LEU A 165 -18.45 4.86 -7.81
N SER A 166 -18.89 5.98 -8.40
CA SER A 166 -18.38 7.31 -8.06
C SER A 166 -19.45 8.39 -8.20
N PRO A 167 -19.56 9.36 -7.26
CA PRO A 167 -20.39 10.54 -7.44
C PRO A 167 -19.81 11.51 -8.47
N GLU A 168 -18.52 11.36 -8.80
CA GLU A 168 -17.81 12.22 -9.75
C GLU A 168 -17.50 11.49 -11.08
N LEU A 169 -18.16 10.36 -11.34
CA LEU A 169 -17.82 9.47 -12.47
C LEU A 169 -17.70 10.21 -13.80
N LYS A 170 -18.58 11.18 -14.08
CA LYS A 170 -18.61 11.94 -15.34
C LYS A 170 -17.58 13.08 -15.37
N ILE A 171 -17.20 13.64 -14.22
CA ILE A 171 -16.39 14.86 -14.13
C ILE A 171 -14.90 14.60 -13.82
N ASP A 172 -14.57 13.51 -13.10
CA ASP A 172 -13.18 13.20 -12.78
C ASP A 172 -12.39 12.82 -14.04
N LYS A 173 -11.44 13.70 -14.39
CA LYS A 173 -10.55 13.52 -15.56
C LYS A 173 -9.58 12.36 -15.38
N THR A 174 -9.31 11.96 -14.15
CA THR A 174 -8.37 10.88 -13.82
C THR A 174 -8.89 9.52 -14.29
N ILE A 175 -10.20 9.29 -14.16
CA ILE A 175 -10.87 8.03 -14.51
C ILE A 175 -11.01 7.87 -16.04
N LYS A 176 -10.94 8.96 -16.82
CA LYS A 176 -11.06 8.92 -18.29
C LYS A 176 -10.18 7.88 -18.97
N LYS A 177 -8.98 7.61 -18.43
CA LYS A 177 -8.05 6.60 -18.96
C LYS A 177 -8.62 5.17 -18.96
N LEU A 178 -9.60 4.91 -18.10
CA LEU A 178 -10.36 3.67 -18.02
C LEU A 178 -11.74 3.83 -18.67
N ARG A 179 -12.49 4.86 -18.29
CA ARG A 179 -13.89 5.09 -18.70
C ARG A 179 -14.07 5.38 -20.19
N ASP A 180 -13.21 6.23 -20.75
CA ASP A 180 -13.32 6.71 -22.14
C ASP A 180 -12.38 5.93 -23.08
N ASN A 181 -11.95 4.74 -22.67
CA ASN A 181 -11.00 3.93 -23.42
C ASN A 181 -11.68 2.69 -23.97
N ASP A 182 -11.99 2.70 -25.27
CA ASP A 182 -12.70 1.62 -25.96
C ASP A 182 -12.02 0.25 -25.78
N ARG A 183 -10.68 0.23 -25.63
CA ARG A 183 -9.92 -0.99 -25.34
C ARG A 183 -10.36 -1.66 -24.04
N TYR A 184 -10.88 -0.92 -23.07
CA TYR A 184 -11.28 -1.43 -21.77
C TYR A 184 -12.79 -1.51 -21.56
N SER A 185 -13.59 -1.17 -22.57
CA SER A 185 -15.07 -1.13 -22.52
C SER A 185 -15.72 -2.43 -22.03
N LEU A 186 -15.14 -3.60 -22.32
CA LEU A 186 -15.65 -4.90 -21.86
C LEU A 186 -15.37 -5.19 -20.37
N TRP A 187 -14.33 -4.55 -19.81
CA TRP A 187 -13.85 -4.82 -18.46
C TRP A 187 -14.16 -3.71 -17.47
N PHE A 188 -14.26 -2.45 -17.89
CA PHE A 188 -14.53 -1.32 -17.01
C PHE A 188 -15.98 -0.88 -17.10
N HIS A 189 -16.66 -0.87 -15.94
CA HIS A 189 -18.07 -0.51 -15.80
C HIS A 189 -18.21 0.58 -14.74
N GLY A 190 -18.55 1.80 -15.16
CA GLY A 190 -18.80 2.92 -14.25
C GLY A 190 -20.26 3.05 -13.85
N ILE A 191 -20.53 3.28 -12.58
CA ILE A 191 -21.87 3.57 -12.04
C ILE A 191 -21.84 4.96 -11.38
N ASP A 192 -22.62 5.89 -11.93
CA ASP A 192 -22.76 7.26 -11.44
C ASP A 192 -23.72 7.28 -10.24
N ILE A 193 -23.20 7.49 -9.04
CA ILE A 193 -23.98 7.52 -7.79
C ILE A 193 -24.28 8.96 -7.32
N SER A 194 -24.13 9.95 -8.21
CA SER A 194 -24.40 11.35 -7.91
C SER A 194 -25.89 11.64 -7.71
N GLU A 195 -26.17 12.69 -6.93
CA GLU A 195 -27.52 13.25 -6.77
C GLU A 195 -28.15 13.61 -8.11
N LYS A 196 -27.36 14.13 -9.05
CA LYS A 196 -27.81 14.48 -10.40
C LYS A 196 -28.31 13.25 -11.17
N ASN A 197 -27.53 12.16 -11.17
CA ASN A 197 -27.92 10.95 -11.88
C ASN A 197 -29.15 10.27 -11.27
N LEU A 198 -29.26 10.25 -9.94
CA LEU A 198 -30.46 9.72 -9.27
C LEU A 198 -31.72 10.48 -9.70
N ARG A 199 -31.66 11.82 -9.73
CA ARG A 199 -32.77 12.66 -10.20
C ARG A 199 -33.10 12.46 -11.68
N GLU A 200 -32.09 12.42 -12.54
CA GLU A 200 -32.26 12.20 -13.99
C GLU A 200 -32.91 10.84 -14.30
N LYS A 201 -32.63 9.80 -13.50
CA LYS A 201 -33.25 8.49 -13.63
C LYS A 201 -34.71 8.44 -13.15
N GLY A 202 -35.15 9.42 -12.36
CA GLY A 202 -36.52 9.49 -11.85
C GLY A 202 -36.91 8.33 -10.93
N MET A 203 -35.94 7.66 -10.31
CA MET A 203 -36.16 6.52 -9.40
C MET A 203 -35.97 6.94 -7.95
N ASP A 204 -36.67 6.26 -7.04
CA ASP A 204 -36.33 6.34 -5.61
C ASP A 204 -34.99 5.64 -5.33
N ALA A 205 -34.37 5.98 -4.20
CA ALA A 205 -33.05 5.47 -3.84
C ALA A 205 -32.99 3.95 -3.67
N ALA A 206 -34.07 3.30 -3.20
CA ALA A 206 -34.09 1.86 -3.02
C ALA A 206 -34.15 1.15 -4.38
N SER A 207 -35.02 1.62 -5.27
CA SER A 207 -35.11 1.12 -6.65
C SER A 207 -33.79 1.32 -7.41
N PHE A 208 -33.17 2.50 -7.27
CA PHE A 208 -31.87 2.77 -7.89
C PHE A 208 -30.80 1.84 -7.34
N TYR A 209 -30.70 1.68 -6.01
CA TYR A 209 -29.73 0.80 -5.38
C TYR A 209 -29.88 -0.65 -5.87
N GLN A 210 -31.11 -1.16 -5.93
CA GLN A 210 -31.35 -2.53 -6.37
C GLN A 210 -30.99 -2.73 -7.85
N LYS A 211 -31.54 -1.91 -8.75
CA LYS A 211 -31.41 -2.10 -10.21
C LYS A 211 -30.07 -1.65 -10.77
N GLU A 212 -29.57 -0.50 -10.33
CA GLU A 212 -28.39 0.12 -10.93
C GLU A 212 -27.09 -0.29 -10.24
N ILE A 213 -27.16 -0.83 -9.02
CA ILE A 213 -25.98 -1.27 -8.26
C ILE A 213 -26.01 -2.79 -8.03
N VAL A 214 -26.95 -3.31 -7.23
CA VAL A 214 -26.93 -4.73 -6.81
C VAL A 214 -27.04 -5.67 -8.00
N GLU A 215 -28.08 -5.53 -8.82
CA GLU A 215 -28.31 -6.39 -9.99
C GLU A 215 -27.15 -6.35 -10.99
N LYS A 216 -26.50 -5.18 -11.16
CA LYS A 216 -25.33 -5.06 -12.04
C LYS A 216 -24.09 -5.73 -11.45
N VAL A 217 -23.82 -5.50 -10.17
CA VAL A 217 -22.66 -6.10 -9.50
C VAL A 217 -22.82 -7.62 -9.45
N ASP A 218 -24.00 -8.13 -9.13
CA ASP A 218 -24.27 -9.57 -9.11
C ASP A 218 -24.29 -10.16 -10.53
N GLY A 219 -24.79 -9.43 -11.52
CA GLY A 219 -24.75 -9.84 -12.93
C GLY A 219 -23.33 -9.95 -13.51
N MET A 220 -22.34 -9.25 -12.93
CA MET A 220 -20.92 -9.41 -13.27
C MET A 220 -20.32 -10.69 -12.68
N GLY A 221 -21.01 -11.32 -11.73
CA GLY A 221 -20.59 -12.55 -11.07
C GLY A 221 -19.46 -12.36 -10.06
N ASP A 222 -18.78 -13.46 -9.78
CA ASP A 222 -17.61 -13.49 -8.91
C ASP A 222 -16.37 -12.95 -9.65
N ASP A 223 -15.23 -12.89 -8.98
CA ASP A 223 -13.97 -12.44 -9.59
C ASP A 223 -13.92 -10.97 -10.01
N LEU A 224 -14.66 -10.09 -9.32
CA LEU A 224 -14.77 -8.65 -9.62
C LEU A 224 -13.74 -7.80 -8.86
N ILE A 225 -13.30 -6.68 -9.45
CA ILE A 225 -12.69 -5.56 -8.71
C ILE A 225 -13.76 -4.48 -8.52
N LEU A 226 -14.22 -4.29 -7.29
CA LEU A 226 -15.23 -3.31 -6.92
C LEU A 226 -14.55 -2.08 -6.31
N VAL A 227 -14.79 -0.91 -6.88
CA VAL A 227 -14.27 0.38 -6.41
C VAL A 227 -15.42 1.27 -5.96
N LEU A 228 -15.39 1.69 -4.69
CA LEU A 228 -16.30 2.65 -4.09
C LEU A 228 -15.54 3.95 -3.85
N ASP A 229 -15.63 4.84 -4.82
CA ASP A 229 -14.88 6.09 -4.88
C ASP A 229 -15.69 7.23 -4.25
N ASP A 230 -15.22 7.72 -3.10
CA ASP A 230 -15.84 8.76 -2.29
C ASP A 230 -17.37 8.56 -2.14
N PHE A 231 -17.79 7.30 -1.93
CA PHE A 231 -19.21 6.95 -1.76
C PHE A 231 -19.94 7.67 -0.61
N PRO A 232 -19.28 8.17 0.46
CA PRO A 232 -19.94 9.05 1.44
C PRO A 232 -20.52 10.32 0.82
N ASP A 233 -19.96 10.78 -0.30
CA ASP A 233 -20.38 11.96 -1.04
C ASP A 233 -21.41 11.64 -2.15
N ALA A 234 -21.96 10.41 -2.16
CA ALA A 234 -23.05 10.01 -3.04
C ALA A 234 -24.36 10.79 -2.78
N ALA A 235 -25.37 10.56 -3.63
CA ALA A 235 -26.72 11.05 -3.36
C ALA A 235 -27.14 10.72 -1.92
N ARG A 236 -27.66 11.70 -1.17
CA ARG A 236 -27.86 11.58 0.28
C ARG A 236 -28.76 10.38 0.64
N ALA A 237 -29.76 10.12 -0.19
CA ALA A 237 -30.69 9.00 -0.01
C ALA A 237 -30.06 7.63 -0.30
N LEU A 238 -28.97 7.55 -1.07
CA LEU A 238 -28.24 6.31 -1.36
C LEU A 238 -27.23 5.92 -0.28
N TYR A 239 -26.70 6.89 0.47
CA TYR A 239 -25.62 6.65 1.45
C TYR A 239 -25.89 5.47 2.41
N PRO A 240 -27.07 5.33 3.06
CA PRO A 240 -27.32 4.22 3.99
C PRO A 240 -27.30 2.84 3.31
N TYR A 241 -27.59 2.77 2.02
CA TYR A 241 -27.49 1.53 1.24
C TYR A 241 -26.04 1.23 0.88
N LEU A 242 -25.30 2.23 0.41
CA LEU A 242 -23.89 2.10 0.06
C LEU A 242 -23.00 1.75 1.25
N GLU A 243 -23.24 2.35 2.43
CA GLU A 243 -22.52 2.01 3.66
C GLU A 243 -22.74 0.55 4.07
N ARG A 244 -24.00 0.07 4.02
CA ARG A 244 -24.33 -1.33 4.34
C ARG A 244 -23.73 -2.29 3.31
N PHE A 245 -23.82 -1.94 2.03
CA PHE A 245 -23.23 -2.69 0.93
C PHE A 245 -21.72 -2.84 1.08
N TYR A 246 -21.01 -1.73 1.33
CA TYR A 246 -19.57 -1.71 1.54
C TYR A 246 -19.15 -2.58 2.72
N ASN A 247 -19.80 -2.41 3.88
CA ASN A 247 -19.49 -3.18 5.08
C ASN A 247 -19.76 -4.69 4.89
N SER A 248 -20.80 -5.05 4.14
CA SER A 248 -21.06 -6.44 3.76
C SER A 248 -19.94 -6.97 2.86
N MET A 249 -19.58 -6.23 1.81
CA MET A 249 -18.54 -6.61 0.86
C MET A 249 -17.18 -6.82 1.53
N LEU A 250 -16.79 -6.00 2.51
CA LEU A 250 -15.56 -6.21 3.28
C LEU A 250 -15.49 -7.60 3.97
N ARG A 251 -16.64 -8.22 4.25
CA ARG A 251 -16.73 -9.54 4.90
C ARG A 251 -16.89 -10.68 3.91
N VAL A 252 -17.70 -10.50 2.87
CA VAL A 252 -18.07 -11.60 1.95
C VAL A 252 -17.22 -11.65 0.67
N ALA A 253 -16.60 -10.54 0.26
CA ALA A 253 -15.88 -10.43 -1.01
C ALA A 253 -14.77 -11.46 -1.18
N ARG A 254 -14.09 -11.84 -0.08
CA ARG A 254 -13.04 -12.87 -0.10
C ARG A 254 -13.55 -14.22 -0.60
N HIS A 255 -14.75 -14.62 -0.19
CA HIS A 255 -15.36 -15.89 -0.59
C HIS A 255 -15.79 -15.89 -2.07
N ARG A 256 -16.09 -14.71 -2.61
CA ARG A 256 -16.42 -14.47 -4.03
C ARG A 256 -15.20 -14.11 -4.88
N ASN A 257 -14.00 -14.19 -4.31
CA ASN A 257 -12.75 -13.79 -4.93
C ASN A 257 -12.74 -12.35 -5.49
N MET A 258 -13.50 -11.45 -4.87
CA MET A 258 -13.63 -10.05 -5.27
C MET A 258 -12.59 -9.18 -4.55
N GLY A 259 -11.98 -8.26 -5.29
CA GLY A 259 -11.23 -7.14 -4.72
C GLY A 259 -12.17 -6.00 -4.36
N VAL A 260 -12.05 -5.44 -3.16
CA VAL A 260 -12.87 -4.28 -2.74
C VAL A 260 -11.96 -3.13 -2.41
N ILE A 261 -12.21 -1.99 -3.04
CA ILE A 261 -11.40 -0.79 -2.92
C ILE A 261 -12.30 0.36 -2.52
N SER A 262 -11.97 1.07 -1.45
CA SER A 262 -12.64 2.32 -1.09
C SER A 262 -11.66 3.50 -1.17
N LEU A 263 -12.11 4.60 -1.73
CA LEU A 263 -11.41 5.88 -1.68
C LEU A 263 -12.22 6.79 -0.77
N ILE A 264 -11.58 7.35 0.26
CA ILE A 264 -12.23 8.26 1.21
C ILE A 264 -11.33 9.45 1.58
N HIS A 265 -11.96 10.56 1.94
CA HIS A 265 -11.27 11.77 2.37
C HIS A 265 -10.62 11.70 3.76
N THR A 266 -11.17 10.86 4.65
CA THR A 266 -10.67 10.68 6.02
C THR A 266 -11.10 9.34 6.58
N TYR A 267 -10.31 8.78 7.50
CA TYR A 267 -10.70 7.61 8.28
C TYR A 267 -11.58 7.95 9.49
N ALA A 268 -11.87 9.24 9.74
CA ALA A 268 -12.74 9.69 10.82
C ALA A 268 -14.23 9.82 10.37
N HIS A 269 -14.73 8.88 9.56
CA HIS A 269 -16.11 8.87 9.04
C HIS A 269 -17.07 7.99 9.89
N GLY A 270 -16.76 7.76 11.17
CA GLY A 270 -17.61 6.93 12.04
C GLY A 270 -17.68 5.46 11.60
N LYS A 271 -18.88 4.88 11.51
CA LYS A 271 -19.08 3.44 11.29
C LYS A 271 -18.49 2.94 9.96
N ALA A 272 -18.62 3.71 8.89
CA ALA A 272 -18.08 3.38 7.56
C ALA A 272 -16.56 3.17 7.55
N SER A 273 -15.82 3.92 8.37
CA SER A 273 -14.37 3.76 8.48
C SER A 273 -13.96 2.74 9.54
N SER A 274 -14.67 2.61 10.67
CA SER A 274 -14.30 1.66 11.72
C SER A 274 -14.20 0.21 11.24
N GLN A 275 -15.18 -0.27 10.45
CA GLN A 275 -15.13 -1.62 9.89
C GLN A 275 -14.01 -1.77 8.85
N ALA A 276 -13.84 -0.76 7.99
CA ALA A 276 -12.79 -0.73 6.97
C ALA A 276 -11.39 -0.88 7.59
N LEU A 277 -11.11 -0.13 8.66
CA LEU A 277 -9.79 -0.14 9.29
C LEU A 277 -9.44 -1.51 9.92
N GLN A 278 -10.44 -2.29 10.32
CA GLN A 278 -10.23 -3.62 10.90
C GLN A 278 -10.19 -4.76 9.86
N SER A 279 -10.91 -4.61 8.74
CA SER A 279 -11.08 -5.69 7.76
C SER A 279 -10.24 -5.55 6.49
N ASN A 280 -9.64 -4.38 6.26
CA ASN A 280 -8.80 -4.19 5.08
C ASN A 280 -7.49 -4.93 5.21
N LYS A 281 -7.10 -5.64 4.14
CA LYS A 281 -5.74 -6.16 3.98
C LYS A 281 -4.73 -5.01 3.91
N THR A 282 -5.08 -3.93 3.22
CA THR A 282 -4.18 -2.80 2.98
C THR A 282 -4.87 -1.44 3.17
N ILE A 283 -4.20 -0.52 3.84
CA ILE A 283 -4.62 0.87 3.96
C ILE A 283 -3.55 1.76 3.31
N VAL A 284 -3.94 2.62 2.39
CA VAL A 284 -3.01 3.51 1.68
C VAL A 284 -3.22 4.94 2.14
N PHE A 285 -2.19 5.54 2.71
CA PHE A 285 -2.15 6.93 3.11
C PHE A 285 -1.32 7.77 2.14
N TYR A 286 -1.55 9.09 2.18
CA TYR A 286 -0.82 10.09 1.39
C TYR A 286 -0.19 11.11 2.34
N PRO A 287 0.98 10.80 2.93
CA PRO A 287 1.50 11.50 4.11
C PRO A 287 1.81 12.99 3.85
N ARG A 288 2.17 13.37 2.63
CA ARG A 288 2.38 14.79 2.24
C ARG A 288 1.10 15.62 2.30
N SER A 289 -0.06 15.00 2.13
CA SER A 289 -1.36 15.68 2.11
C SER A 289 -2.08 15.72 3.46
N GLN A 290 -1.79 14.74 4.34
CA GLN A 290 -2.51 14.56 5.61
C GLN A 290 -1.60 14.03 6.73
N GLN A 291 -0.45 14.68 6.94
CA GLN A 291 0.59 14.21 7.86
C GLN A 291 0.06 13.92 9.28
N SER A 292 -0.67 14.89 9.88
CA SER A 292 -1.20 14.77 11.24
C SER A 292 -2.14 13.56 11.40
N ARG A 293 -3.02 13.33 10.41
CA ARG A 293 -3.92 12.17 10.39
C ARG A 293 -3.17 10.85 10.24
N CYS A 294 -2.11 10.83 9.42
CA CYS A 294 -1.28 9.63 9.31
C CYS A 294 -0.60 9.31 10.65
N ILE A 295 -0.03 10.30 11.34
CA ILE A 295 0.61 10.13 12.65
C ILE A 295 -0.41 9.63 13.69
N GLN A 296 -1.59 10.23 13.71
CA GLN A 296 -2.66 9.81 14.62
C GLN A 296 -3.08 8.36 14.34
N PHE A 297 -3.20 7.96 13.07
CA PHE A 297 -3.49 6.57 12.72
C PHE A 297 -2.43 5.60 13.26
N MET A 298 -1.14 5.90 13.04
CA MET A 298 -0.03 5.08 13.56
C MET A 298 -0.08 4.93 15.08
N ARG A 299 -0.38 6.01 15.79
CA ARG A 299 -0.47 6.00 17.26
C ARG A 299 -1.70 5.25 17.76
N ASP A 300 -2.88 5.58 17.23
CA ASP A 300 -4.15 5.12 17.81
C ASP A 300 -4.51 3.70 17.36
N TYR A 301 -4.19 3.33 16.12
CA TYR A 301 -4.57 2.03 15.54
C TYR A 301 -3.43 1.02 15.51
N LEU A 302 -2.18 1.46 15.33
CA LEU A 302 -1.01 0.57 15.36
C LEU A 302 -0.27 0.61 16.70
N GLN A 303 -0.74 1.43 17.66
CA GLN A 303 -0.18 1.55 19.01
C GLN A 303 1.32 1.92 19.02
N LEU A 304 1.79 2.58 17.97
CA LEU A 304 3.18 3.02 17.87
C LEU A 304 3.44 4.18 18.83
N ASN A 305 4.68 4.24 19.34
CA ASN A 305 5.15 5.41 20.09
C ASN A 305 4.99 6.69 19.23
N THR A 306 4.57 7.79 19.86
CA THR A 306 4.30 9.04 19.15
C THR A 306 5.51 9.60 18.41
N ASN A 307 6.72 9.49 18.97
CA ASN A 307 7.94 9.97 18.32
C ASN A 307 8.29 9.10 17.11
N TYR A 308 8.26 7.77 17.29
CA TYR A 308 8.48 6.83 16.21
C TYR A 308 7.47 7.01 15.06
N ALA A 309 6.18 7.19 15.38
CA ALA A 309 5.14 7.47 14.38
C ALA A 309 5.42 8.75 13.59
N LYS A 310 5.88 9.83 14.25
CA LYS A 310 6.24 11.10 13.58
C LYS A 310 7.41 10.91 12.63
N GLU A 311 8.46 10.24 13.08
CA GLU A 311 9.67 9.98 12.27
C GLU A 311 9.35 9.10 11.08
N LEU A 312 8.58 8.04 11.29
CA LEU A 312 8.16 7.11 10.26
C LEU A 312 7.33 7.80 9.17
N VAL A 313 6.31 8.56 9.55
CA VAL A 313 5.49 9.32 8.60
C VAL A 313 6.33 10.37 7.86
N LYS A 314 7.27 11.05 8.53
CA LYS A 314 8.17 12.01 7.89
C LYS A 314 9.10 11.34 6.87
N LYS A 315 9.65 10.16 7.21
CA LYS A 315 10.51 9.35 6.33
C LYS A 315 9.74 8.90 5.09
N PHE A 316 8.53 8.34 5.25
CA PHE A 316 7.69 7.98 4.10
C PHE A 316 7.30 9.19 3.25
N ALA A 317 7.02 10.34 3.86
CA ALA A 317 6.71 11.57 3.13
C ALA A 317 7.90 12.08 2.30
N SER A 318 9.14 11.96 2.78
CA SER A 318 10.31 12.37 2.01
C SER A 318 10.60 11.41 0.86
N LEU A 319 10.35 10.11 1.06
CA LEU A 319 10.69 9.06 0.09
C LEU A 319 9.63 8.84 -1.00
N GLY A 320 8.37 9.19 -0.75
CA GLY A 320 7.31 8.95 -1.73
C GLY A 320 6.01 9.73 -1.49
N ARG A 321 5.06 9.55 -2.42
CA ARG A 321 3.74 10.23 -2.34
C ARG A 321 2.71 9.44 -1.54
N TRP A 322 2.80 8.12 -1.56
CA TRP A 322 1.88 7.21 -0.88
C TRP A 322 2.64 6.35 0.12
N MET A 323 1.90 5.73 1.02
CA MET A 323 2.39 4.83 2.05
C MET A 323 1.31 3.77 2.27
N ALA A 324 1.57 2.53 1.89
CA ALA A 324 0.67 1.41 2.12
C ALA A 324 1.05 0.70 3.41
N LEU A 325 0.04 0.46 4.23
CA LEU A 325 0.10 -0.31 5.46
C LEU A 325 -0.59 -1.64 5.18
N GLN A 326 0.16 -2.72 5.25
CA GLN A 326 -0.42 -4.06 5.28
C GLN A 326 -0.84 -4.36 6.72
N MET A 327 -2.14 -4.63 6.92
CA MET A 327 -2.71 -4.89 8.25
C MET A 327 -2.70 -6.37 8.61
N HIS A 328 -2.60 -7.26 7.62
CA HIS A 328 -2.44 -8.69 7.85
C HIS A 328 -0.99 -9.02 8.19
N SER A 329 -0.76 -10.05 8.98
CA SER A 329 0.60 -10.50 9.32
C SER A 329 1.39 -10.89 8.06
N PRO A 330 2.64 -10.42 7.90
CA PRO A 330 3.32 -9.45 8.76
C PRO A 330 2.77 -8.03 8.58
N VAL A 331 2.57 -7.31 9.69
CA VAL A 331 2.21 -5.90 9.63
C VAL A 331 3.43 -5.12 9.17
N CYS A 332 3.30 -4.41 8.06
CA CYS A 332 4.41 -3.66 7.47
C CYS A 332 3.92 -2.39 6.76
N ILE A 333 4.83 -1.46 6.57
CA ILE A 333 4.60 -0.25 5.80
C ILE A 333 5.55 -0.21 4.62
N TYR A 334 5.06 0.15 3.44
CA TYR A 334 5.91 0.39 2.28
C TYR A 334 5.38 1.47 1.35
N ASN A 335 6.26 2.02 0.53
CA ASN A 335 5.95 2.87 -0.62
C ASN A 335 6.74 2.37 -1.83
N GLU A 336 7.00 3.22 -2.83
CA GLU A 336 7.78 2.86 -4.01
C GLU A 336 9.26 2.53 -3.76
N SER A 337 9.86 2.94 -2.64
CA SER A 337 11.32 2.88 -2.43
C SER A 337 11.75 2.37 -1.06
N TYR A 338 10.83 2.25 -0.11
CA TYR A 338 11.12 1.85 1.26
C TYR A 338 10.03 0.95 1.83
N LEU A 339 10.47 -0.05 2.59
CA LEU A 339 9.64 -1.02 3.29
C LEU A 339 10.19 -1.22 4.70
N VAL A 340 9.29 -1.35 5.69
CA VAL A 340 9.62 -1.63 7.09
C VAL A 340 8.57 -2.52 7.75
N LEU A 341 9.02 -3.49 8.54
CA LEU A 341 8.19 -4.32 9.42
C LEU A 341 7.89 -3.58 10.73
N LEU A 342 6.62 -3.56 11.13
CA LEU A 342 6.18 -2.94 12.39
C LEU A 342 6.33 -3.85 13.61
#